data_AF-A0A7C5LRH4-F1
#
_entry.id   AF-A0A7C5LRH4-F1
#
_cell.length_a   1.000
_cell.length_b   1.000
_cell.length_c   1.000
_cell.angle_alpha   90.00
_cell.angle_beta   90.00
_cell.angle_gamma   90.00
#
_symmetry.space_group_name_H-M   'P 1'
#
loop_
_entity.id
_entity.type
_entity.pdbx_description
1 polymer ?
#
loop_
_entity_poly.entity_id
_entity_poly.type
_entity_poly.pdbx_seq_one_letter_code
_entity_poly.pdbx_strand_id
1 'polypeptide(L)'
;MAWTEERVALLTKLWTEGLSASQVAQQLGGVTRNAVIGKVHRLGLSGRAKPAKPAKRKPRVAAKPRATTPVTRRVVKAPPPPKPAPIPVEAKPLPNGEYASIMTITDHMCKWPIGDPGTSDFRFCGRGT
;
A
#
# COMPACT_ATOMS: atom_id res chain seq x y z
N MET A 1 0.57 -5.26 21.16
CA MET A 1 0.02 -4.01 21.76
C MET A 1 -1.43 -3.85 21.30
N ALA A 2 -2.37 -4.05 22.21
CA ALA A 2 -3.79 -3.93 21.92
C ALA A 2 -4.23 -2.46 21.93
N TRP A 3 -5.23 -2.13 21.10
CA TRP A 3 -5.96 -0.87 21.19
C TRP A 3 -6.98 -0.98 22.33
N THR A 4 -6.55 -0.68 23.55
CA THR A 4 -7.44 -0.61 24.71
C THR A 4 -8.42 0.55 24.54
N GLU A 5 -9.59 0.46 25.18
CA GLU A 5 -10.62 1.50 25.12
C GLU A 5 -10.10 2.85 25.61
N GLU A 6 -9.27 2.86 26.65
CA GLU A 6 -8.58 4.03 27.18
C GLU A 6 -7.70 4.72 26.11
N ARG A 7 -6.94 3.92 25.35
CA ARG A 7 -6.10 4.42 24.25
C ARG A 7 -6.93 4.96 23.10
N VAL A 8 -8.07 4.33 22.82
CA VAL A 8 -9.00 4.81 21.78
C VAL A 8 -9.65 6.13 22.21
N ALA A 9 -10.10 6.24 23.46
CA ALA A 9 -10.67 7.47 24.00
C ALA A 9 -9.66 8.63 23.97
N LEU A 10 -8.41 8.36 24.37
CA LEU A 10 -7.32 9.35 24.32
C LEU A 10 -6.97 9.74 22.87
N LEU A 11 -6.95 8.78 21.94
CA LEU A 11 -6.77 9.06 20.52
C LEU A 11 -7.88 9.94 19.97
N THR A 12 -9.15 9.65 20.28
CA THR A 12 -10.29 10.47 19.84
C THR A 12 -10.19 11.89 20.39
N LYS A 13 -9.85 12.04 21.68
CA LYS A 13 -9.66 13.35 22.32
C LYS A 13 -8.54 14.16 21.67
N LEU A 14 -7.35 13.59 21.50
CA LEU A 14 -6.22 14.32 20.88
C LEU A 14 -6.48 14.62 19.39
N TRP A 15 -7.25 13.76 18.72
CA TRP A 15 -7.62 13.95 17.32
C TRP A 15 -8.58 15.13 17.14
N THR A 16 -9.61 15.24 17.99
CA THR A 16 -10.54 16.38 17.98
C THR A 16 -9.83 17.68 18.36
N GLU A 17 -8.93 17.64 19.33
CA GLU A 17 -8.17 18.80 19.79
C GLU A 17 -7.33 19.45 18.69
N GLY A 18 -6.72 18.68 17.79
CA GLY A 18 -5.63 19.32 17.08
C GLY A 18 -4.64 18.47 16.36
N LEU A 19 -4.30 17.37 17.01
CA LEU A 19 -2.93 16.92 16.95
C LEU A 19 -2.71 16.13 15.67
N SER A 20 -1.50 16.27 15.13
CA SER A 20 -1.08 15.43 14.01
C SER A 20 -0.90 13.99 14.48
N ALA A 21 -1.08 13.03 13.57
CA ALA A 21 -0.90 11.61 13.87
C ALA A 21 0.47 11.27 14.50
N SER A 22 1.52 12.02 14.17
CA SER A 22 2.85 11.84 14.77
C SER A 22 2.91 12.28 16.24
N GLN A 23 2.23 13.36 16.59
CA GLN A 23 2.15 13.85 17.98
C GLN A 23 1.28 12.92 18.83
N VAL A 24 0.14 12.48 18.29
CA VAL A 24 -0.74 11.50 18.94
C VAL A 24 0.01 10.19 19.20
N ALA A 25 0.84 9.74 18.26
CA ALA A 25 1.70 8.57 18.44
C ALA A 25 2.75 8.74 19.55
N GLN A 26 3.39 9.92 19.66
CA GLN A 26 4.33 10.23 20.74
C GLN A 26 3.66 10.17 22.12
N GLN A 27 2.41 10.63 22.21
CA GLN A 27 1.68 10.72 23.48
C GLN A 27 1.09 9.37 23.93
N LEU A 28 0.62 8.55 22.98
CA LEU A 28 0.12 7.20 23.27
C LEU A 28 1.25 6.21 23.63
N GLY A 29 2.45 6.41 23.08
CA GLY A 29 3.63 5.56 23.31
C GLY A 29 3.49 4.16 22.71
N GLY A 30 4.55 3.66 22.06
CA GLY A 30 4.56 2.30 21.48
C GLY A 30 3.63 2.10 20.27
N VAL A 31 3.09 3.17 19.70
CA VAL A 31 2.32 3.14 18.44
C VAL A 31 2.96 4.05 17.41
N THR A 32 2.99 3.61 16.16
CA THR A 32 3.55 4.40 15.06
C THR A 32 2.51 5.37 14.50
N ARG A 33 2.97 6.43 13.81
CA ARG A 33 2.10 7.37 13.08
C ARG A 33 1.07 6.65 12.20
N ASN A 34 1.49 5.62 11.48
CA ASN A 34 0.63 4.88 10.56
C ASN A 34 -0.41 4.04 11.31
N ALA A 35 -0.08 3.52 12.50
CA ALA A 35 -1.03 2.81 13.34
C ALA A 35 -2.16 3.74 13.81
N VAL A 36 -1.83 4.99 14.18
CA VAL A 36 -2.82 6.01 14.56
C VAL A 36 -3.74 6.36 13.39
N ILE A 37 -3.19 6.65 12.19
CA ILE A 37 -3.99 6.96 10.99
C ILE A 37 -4.93 5.80 10.67
N GLY A 38 -4.42 4.56 10.67
CA GLY A 38 -5.22 3.37 10.39
C GLY A 38 -6.30 3.12 11.46
N LYS A 39 -6.09 3.50 12.71
CA LYS A 39 -7.12 3.36 13.76
C LYS A 39 -8.19 4.44 13.63
N VAL A 40 -7.82 5.70 13.41
CA VAL A 40 -8.75 6.81 13.14
C VAL A 40 -9.66 6.48 11.95
N HIS A 41 -9.09 5.96 10.85
CA HIS A 41 -9.84 5.60 9.66
C HIS A 41 -10.83 4.46 9.91
N ARG A 42 -10.46 3.47 10.74
CA ARG A 42 -11.35 2.35 11.14
C ARG A 42 -12.46 2.79 12.09
N LEU A 43 -12.23 3.83 12.89
CA LEU A 43 -13.23 4.40 13.79
C LEU A 43 -14.19 5.39 13.10
N GLY A 44 -14.02 5.65 11.80
CA GLY A 44 -14.87 6.59 11.08
C GLY A 44 -14.72 8.04 11.57
N LEU A 45 -13.64 8.36 12.28
CA LEU A 45 -13.29 9.72 12.72
C LEU A 45 -12.74 10.53 11.52
N SER A 46 -13.52 10.60 10.45
CA SER A 46 -13.22 11.35 9.24
C SER A 46 -13.35 12.84 9.52
N GLY A 47 -12.22 13.55 9.58
CA GLY A 47 -12.26 14.99 9.80
C GLY A 47 -10.98 15.57 10.37
N ARG A 48 -9.93 15.65 9.54
CA ARG A 48 -8.99 16.77 9.63
C ARG A 48 -8.48 17.13 8.25
N ALA A 49 -9.37 17.70 7.44
CA ALA A 49 -9.05 18.23 6.12
C ALA A 49 -8.26 19.55 6.24
N LYS A 50 -7.01 19.46 6.72
CA LYS A 50 -5.98 20.45 6.42
C LYS A 50 -4.71 19.67 6.09
N PRO A 51 -4.20 19.71 4.84
CA PRO A 51 -2.88 19.17 4.56
C PRO A 51 -1.91 19.87 5.51
N ALA A 52 -1.14 19.09 6.26
CA ALA A 52 -0.12 19.64 7.14
C ALA A 52 0.79 20.53 6.28
N LYS A 53 0.71 21.85 6.47
CA LYS A 53 1.65 22.79 5.85
C LYS A 53 3.06 22.30 6.19
N PRO A 54 3.98 22.18 5.23
CA PRO A 54 5.35 21.79 5.53
C PRO A 54 5.89 22.81 6.55
N ALA A 55 6.13 22.34 7.78
CA ALA A 55 6.70 23.18 8.81
C ALA A 55 8.04 23.71 8.28
N LYS A 56 8.21 25.04 8.25
CA LYS A 56 9.51 25.67 8.02
C LYS A 56 10.50 25.03 9.00
N ARG A 57 11.41 24.20 8.49
CA ARG A 57 12.48 23.61 9.29
C ARG A 57 13.25 24.74 9.94
N LYS A 58 13.32 24.74 11.27
CA LYS A 58 14.28 25.58 11.99
C LYS A 58 15.68 25.24 11.46
N PRO A 59 16.57 26.23 11.21
CA PRO A 59 17.94 25.94 10.79
C PRO A 59 18.59 25.05 11.85
N ARG A 60 18.96 23.83 11.45
CA ARG A 60 19.73 22.94 12.32
C ARG A 60 21.12 23.56 12.45
N VAL A 61 21.55 23.85 13.67
CA VAL A 61 22.91 24.32 13.98
C VAL A 61 23.90 23.35 13.31
N ALA A 62 24.81 23.92 12.53
CA ALA A 62 25.69 23.20 11.63
C ALA A 62 26.58 22.20 12.39
N ALA A 63 26.37 20.90 12.16
CA ALA A 63 27.39 19.91 12.41
C ALA A 63 28.45 20.02 11.30
N LYS A 64 29.73 19.86 11.68
CA LYS A 64 30.95 20.04 10.89
C LYS A 64 30.82 19.67 9.40
N PRO A 65 31.46 20.42 8.48
CA PRO A 65 31.30 20.23 7.04
C PRO A 65 31.88 18.89 6.63
N ARG A 66 31.00 17.92 6.38
CA ARG A 66 31.34 16.75 5.57
C ARG A 66 31.35 17.22 4.12
N ALA A 67 32.48 16.98 3.44
CA ALA A 67 32.77 17.41 2.08
C ALA A 67 31.52 17.40 1.19
N THR A 68 31.22 18.57 0.62
CA THR A 68 30.12 18.75 -0.34
C THR A 68 30.49 18.04 -1.63
N THR A 69 29.95 16.84 -1.83
CA THR A 69 29.79 16.35 -3.20
C THR A 69 28.80 17.29 -3.90
N PRO A 70 29.08 17.73 -5.14
CA PRO A 70 28.16 18.58 -5.86
C PRO A 70 26.84 17.82 -6.02
N VAL A 71 25.77 18.39 -5.46
CA VAL A 71 24.41 17.89 -5.67
C VAL A 71 24.09 18.19 -7.13
N THR A 72 24.34 17.21 -8.00
CA THR A 72 23.80 17.20 -9.34
C THR A 72 22.29 17.39 -9.20
N ARG A 73 21.79 18.49 -9.75
CA ARG A 73 20.36 18.77 -9.83
C ARG A 73 19.75 17.55 -10.50
N ARG A 74 19.03 16.75 -9.72
CA ARG A 74 18.46 15.49 -10.19
C ARG A 74 17.47 15.86 -11.30
N VAL A 75 17.88 15.68 -12.55
CA VAL A 75 16.99 15.75 -13.69
C VAL A 75 15.86 14.80 -13.36
N VAL A 76 14.65 15.32 -13.24
CA VAL A 76 13.46 14.50 -13.07
C VAL A 76 13.36 13.73 -14.38
N LYS A 77 13.90 12.51 -14.37
CA LYS A 77 13.82 11.59 -15.50
C LYS A 77 12.34 11.48 -15.83
N ALA A 78 11.96 11.82 -17.06
CA ALA A 78 10.60 11.61 -17.53
C ALA A 78 10.19 10.18 -17.15
N PRO A 79 8.95 9.98 -16.65
CA PRO A 79 8.50 8.64 -16.30
C PRO A 79 8.77 7.72 -17.50
N PRO A 80 9.32 6.52 -17.29
CA PRO A 80 9.53 5.58 -18.37
C PRO A 80 8.20 5.38 -19.11
N PRO A 81 8.23 5.16 -20.44
CA PRO A 81 7.02 4.87 -21.17
C PRO A 81 6.25 3.75 -20.46
N PRO A 82 4.91 3.80 -20.44
CA PRO A 82 4.10 2.76 -19.81
C PRO A 82 4.57 1.42 -20.35
N LYS A 83 4.89 0.49 -19.43
CA LYS A 83 5.27 -0.87 -19.81
C LYS A 83 4.15 -1.40 -20.72
N PRO A 84 4.49 -2.06 -21.85
CA PRO A 84 3.48 -2.68 -22.69
C PRO A 84 2.59 -3.54 -21.80
N ALA A 85 1.28 -3.45 -22.02
CA ALA A 85 0.32 -4.24 -21.29
C ALA A 85 0.74 -5.72 -21.37
N PRO A 86 0.66 -6.48 -20.25
CA PRO A 86 0.97 -7.89 -20.29
C PRO A 86 0.09 -8.54 -21.36
N ILE A 87 0.72 -9.30 -22.26
CA ILE A 87 0.02 -10.04 -23.31
C ILE A 87 -0.98 -10.97 -22.61
N PRO A 88 -2.27 -10.98 -23.02
CA PRO A 88 -3.25 -11.90 -22.46
C PRO A 88 -2.70 -13.33 -22.51
N VAL A 89 -2.59 -13.98 -21.35
CA VAL A 89 -2.13 -15.36 -21.29
C VAL A 89 -3.24 -16.23 -21.85
N GLU A 90 -3.07 -16.75 -23.06
CA GLU A 90 -4.01 -17.69 -23.66
C GLU A 90 -4.04 -19.00 -22.87
N ALA A 91 -5.24 -19.51 -22.62
CA ALA A 91 -5.47 -20.79 -21.96
C ALA A 91 -4.99 -21.93 -22.87
N LYS A 92 -4.15 -22.83 -22.35
CA LYS A 92 -3.73 -24.01 -23.10
C LYS A 92 -4.73 -25.15 -22.83
N PRO A 93 -5.26 -25.82 -23.87
CA PRO A 93 -6.07 -27.02 -23.65
C PRO A 93 -5.21 -28.13 -23.01
N LEU A 94 -5.80 -28.86 -22.09
CA LEU A 94 -5.23 -30.06 -21.48
C LEU A 94 -5.19 -31.21 -22.51
N PRO A 95 -4.48 -32.32 -22.21
CA PRO A 95 -4.41 -33.49 -23.09
C PRO A 95 -5.77 -34.10 -23.47
N ASN A 96 -6.80 -33.87 -22.64
CA ASN A 96 -8.18 -34.31 -22.89
C ASN A 96 -8.97 -33.33 -23.78
N GLY A 97 -8.35 -32.24 -24.28
CA GLY A 97 -9.00 -31.23 -25.11
C GLY A 97 -9.82 -30.19 -24.33
N GLU A 98 -9.95 -30.33 -23.01
CA GLU A 98 -10.66 -29.38 -22.15
C GLU A 98 -9.73 -28.30 -21.60
N TYR A 99 -10.28 -27.19 -21.13
CA TYR A 99 -9.53 -26.15 -20.44
C TYR A 99 -9.45 -26.41 -18.94
N ALA A 100 -8.41 -25.86 -18.28
CA ALA A 100 -8.27 -25.99 -16.84
C ALA A 100 -9.43 -25.27 -16.13
N SER A 101 -10.15 -25.98 -15.28
CA SER A 101 -11.24 -25.49 -14.44
C SER A 101 -10.81 -25.58 -12.96
N ILE A 102 -11.67 -25.12 -12.05
CA ILE A 102 -11.40 -25.22 -10.60
C ILE A 102 -11.19 -26.69 -10.18
N MET A 103 -11.83 -27.63 -10.87
CA MET A 103 -11.75 -29.05 -10.54
C MET A 103 -10.56 -29.76 -11.19
N THR A 104 -10.06 -29.27 -12.33
CA THR A 104 -9.00 -29.96 -13.11
C THR A 104 -7.62 -29.34 -12.94
N ILE A 105 -7.51 -28.17 -12.29
CA ILE A 105 -6.22 -27.52 -12.07
C ILE A 105 -5.43 -28.19 -10.92
N THR A 106 -4.15 -28.47 -11.16
CA THR A 106 -3.24 -29.09 -10.19
C THR A 106 -2.18 -28.10 -9.67
N ASP A 107 -1.34 -28.52 -8.72
CA ASP A 107 -0.32 -27.65 -8.14
C ASP A 107 0.80 -27.28 -9.11
N HIS A 108 1.12 -28.18 -10.04
CA HIS A 108 2.16 -28.01 -11.07
C HIS A 108 1.66 -27.28 -12.33
N MET A 109 0.56 -26.53 -12.21
CA MET A 109 -0.08 -25.84 -13.33
C MET A 109 -0.32 -24.37 -13.01
N CYS A 110 -0.24 -23.51 -14.02
CA CYS A 110 -0.50 -22.08 -13.91
C CYS A 110 -1.97 -21.80 -13.54
N LYS A 111 -2.19 -21.21 -12.36
CA LYS A 111 -3.50 -20.89 -11.77
C LYS A 111 -4.01 -19.48 -12.11
N TRP A 112 -3.53 -18.90 -13.21
CA TRP A 112 -3.99 -17.58 -13.66
C TRP A 112 -5.44 -17.65 -14.17
N PRO A 113 -6.38 -16.87 -13.60
CA PRO A 113 -7.77 -16.85 -14.05
C PRO A 113 -7.91 -16.08 -15.36
N ILE A 114 -8.61 -16.66 -16.33
CA ILE A 114 -8.91 -16.07 -17.64
C ILE A 114 -10.43 -16.01 -17.79
N GLY A 115 -10.95 -14.80 -18.01
CA GLY A 115 -12.39 -14.53 -18.05
C GLY A 115 -12.96 -14.15 -16.68
N ASP A 116 -14.30 -14.05 -16.62
CA ASP A 116 -15.05 -13.69 -15.42
C ASP A 116 -15.61 -14.96 -14.73
N PRO A 117 -15.42 -15.16 -13.42
CA PRO A 117 -15.94 -16.33 -12.68
C PRO A 117 -17.45 -16.57 -12.80
N GLY A 118 -18.25 -15.55 -13.15
CA GLY A 118 -19.68 -15.67 -13.36
C GLY A 118 -20.09 -16.19 -14.74
N THR A 119 -19.13 -16.43 -15.63
CA THR A 119 -19.38 -16.84 -17.02
C THR A 119 -18.92 -18.28 -17.27
N SER A 120 -19.55 -18.97 -18.22
CA SER A 120 -19.16 -20.33 -18.65
C SER A 120 -17.79 -20.38 -19.35
N ASP A 121 -17.25 -19.22 -19.73
CA ASP A 121 -15.94 -19.09 -20.36
C ASP A 121 -14.78 -19.01 -19.37
N PHE A 122 -15.07 -19.00 -18.06
CA PHE A 122 -14.07 -18.96 -17.01
C PHE A 122 -13.17 -20.19 -17.06
N ARG A 123 -11.87 -19.95 -17.22
CA ARG A 123 -10.86 -21.00 -17.29
C ARG A 123 -9.56 -20.54 -16.67
N PHE A 124 -8.72 -21.49 -16.28
CA PHE A 124 -7.36 -21.22 -15.84
C PHE A 124 -6.37 -21.44 -16.99
N CYS A 125 -5.21 -20.77 -16.88
CA CYS A 125 -4.13 -20.89 -17.86
C CYS A 125 -3.70 -22.35 -18.12
N GLY A 126 -3.58 -23.17 -17.07
CA GLY A 126 -3.35 -24.61 -17.18
C GLY A 126 -1.98 -25.02 -17.74
N ARG A 127 -1.06 -24.07 -17.99
CA ARG A 127 0.31 -24.37 -18.45
C ARG A 127 1.11 -25.03 -17.33
N GLY A 128 1.79 -26.13 -17.62
CA GLY A 128 2.72 -26.76 -16.67
C GLY A 128 3.81 -25.78 -16.24
N THR A 129 4.10 -25.73 -14.94
CA THR A 129 5.18 -24.94 -14.34
C THR A 129 6.49 -25.71 -14.35
#